data_AF-A0A7K4Q8U5-F1
#
_entry.id   AF-A0A7K4Q8U5-F1
#
_cell.length_a   1.000
_cell.length_b   1.000
_cell.length_c   1.000
_cell.angle_alpha   90.00
_cell.angle_beta   90.00
_cell.angle_gamma   90.00
#
_symmetry.space_group_name_H-M   'P 1'
#
loop_
_entity.id
_entity.type
_entity.pdbx_description
1 polymer ?
#
loop_
_entity_poly.entity_id
_entity_poly.type
_entity_poly.pdbx_seq_one_letter_code
_entity_poly.pdbx_strand_id
1 'polypeptide(L)'
;KSPPDAPLKPLCAPQVLATDMSKHMSLLADLKTMVETKKVTSSGVLLLDNYTDRIQVLRNMVHCADLSNPTKPLALYRQWTERIMEEFFRQGDRERERGMEISPMCDKHSASVEKSQVGFIDFVVQPLWEAWAELVHPDAREMLRALHENREWFRLRAPLSPRPPP
;
A
#
# COMPACT_ATOMS: atom_id res chain seq x y z
N LYS A 1 -30.36 19.40 2.74
CA LYS A 1 -30.08 19.00 4.14
C LYS A 1 -29.97 17.48 4.17
N SER A 2 -28.77 16.94 4.32
CA SER A 2 -28.55 15.52 4.61
C SER A 2 -29.11 15.18 6.00
N PRO A 3 -29.64 13.96 6.24
CA PRO A 3 -30.19 13.62 7.55
C PRO A 3 -29.07 13.51 8.59
N PRO A 4 -29.32 13.85 9.87
CA PRO A 4 -28.30 13.83 10.93
C PRO A 4 -27.80 12.43 11.29
N ASP A 5 -28.55 11.37 10.92
CA ASP A 5 -28.28 10.00 11.35
C ASP A 5 -28.28 9.01 10.17
N ALA A 6 -27.49 9.27 9.13
CA ALA A 6 -27.11 8.17 8.25
C ALA A 6 -26.30 7.18 9.10
N PRO A 7 -26.68 5.89 9.20
CA PRO A 7 -26.00 4.99 10.11
C PRO A 7 -24.52 4.91 9.75
N LEU A 8 -23.61 5.12 10.71
CA LEU A 8 -22.16 5.03 10.46
C LEU A 8 -21.73 3.65 9.94
N LYS A 9 -22.50 2.60 10.27
CA LYS A 9 -22.19 1.21 9.90
C LYS A 9 -22.03 0.99 8.37
N PRO A 10 -22.97 1.38 7.50
CA PRO A 10 -22.78 1.29 6.05
C PRO A 10 -21.67 2.20 5.49
N LEU A 11 -21.18 3.18 6.27
CA LEU A 11 -20.03 4.00 5.91
C LEU A 11 -18.70 3.46 6.45
N CYS A 12 -18.66 2.51 7.39
CA CYS A 12 -17.40 1.98 7.95
C CYS A 12 -17.09 0.57 7.45
N ALA A 13 -18.11 -0.29 7.33
CA ALA A 13 -17.92 -1.68 6.92
C ALA A 13 -17.24 -1.81 5.55
N PRO A 14 -17.58 -1.00 4.53
CA PRO A 14 -16.91 -1.07 3.23
C PRO A 14 -15.41 -0.78 3.23
N GLN A 15 -14.93 0.04 4.15
CA GLN A 15 -13.56 0.51 4.24
C GLN A 15 -12.70 -0.54 4.91
N VAL A 16 -13.21 -1.18 5.98
CA VAL A 16 -12.53 -2.32 6.60
C VAL A 16 -12.41 -3.48 5.62
N LEU A 17 -13.46 -3.77 4.83
CA LEU A 17 -13.37 -4.80 3.79
C LEU A 17 -12.40 -4.42 2.65
N ALA A 18 -12.13 -3.13 2.46
CA ALA A 18 -11.19 -2.66 1.46
C ALA A 18 -9.71 -2.80 1.89
N THR A 19 -9.42 -3.05 3.17
CA THR A 19 -8.03 -3.31 3.62
C THR A 19 -7.59 -4.76 3.37
N ASP A 20 -8.50 -5.63 2.91
CA ASP A 20 -8.13 -6.98 2.46
C ASP A 20 -7.21 -6.89 1.23
N MET A 21 -5.96 -7.32 1.39
CA MET A 21 -4.95 -7.32 0.33
C MET A 21 -5.35 -8.16 -0.89
N SER A 22 -6.25 -9.13 -0.76
CA SER A 22 -6.81 -9.87 -1.92
C SER A 22 -7.62 -8.96 -2.85
N LYS A 23 -8.09 -7.80 -2.38
CA LYS A 23 -8.87 -6.81 -3.13
C LYS A 23 -8.01 -5.70 -3.73
N HIS A 24 -6.71 -5.64 -3.42
CA HIS A 24 -5.82 -4.56 -3.82
C HIS A 24 -5.89 -4.26 -5.32
N MET A 25 -5.82 -5.28 -6.18
CA MET A 25 -5.82 -5.07 -7.64
C MET A 25 -7.16 -4.52 -8.17
N SER A 26 -8.28 -4.92 -7.57
CA SER A 26 -9.60 -4.36 -7.89
C SER A 26 -9.66 -2.89 -7.50
N LEU A 27 -9.25 -2.56 -6.27
CA LEU A 27 -9.24 -1.18 -5.78
C LEU A 27 -8.35 -0.27 -6.64
N LEU A 28 -7.18 -0.78 -7.05
CA LEU A 28 -6.26 -0.05 -7.93
C LEU A 28 -6.83 0.18 -9.32
N ALA A 29 -7.47 -0.83 -9.94
CA ALA A 29 -8.09 -0.69 -11.25
C ALA A 29 -9.24 0.35 -11.22
N ASP A 30 -10.06 0.28 -10.17
CA ASP A 30 -11.12 1.24 -9.92
C ASP A 30 -10.55 2.65 -9.74
N LEU A 31 -9.47 2.82 -8.97
CA LEU A 31 -8.81 4.11 -8.75
C LEU A 31 -8.25 4.69 -10.06
N LYS A 32 -7.58 3.88 -10.88
CA LYS A 32 -7.07 4.32 -12.20
C LYS A 32 -8.19 4.78 -13.14
N THR A 33 -9.30 4.03 -13.18
CA THR A 33 -10.49 4.42 -13.96
C THR A 33 -11.07 5.76 -13.48
N MET A 34 -11.07 6.01 -12.17
CA MET A 34 -11.50 7.28 -11.61
C MET A 34 -10.56 8.42 -11.99
N VAL A 35 -9.25 8.18 -12.01
CA VAL A 35 -8.26 9.18 -12.44
C VAL A 35 -8.49 9.62 -13.89
N GLU A 36 -8.79 8.68 -14.78
CA GLU A 36 -9.08 8.96 -16.20
C GLU A 36 -10.37 9.77 -16.41
N THR A 37 -11.36 9.57 -15.53
CA THR A 37 -12.69 10.17 -15.64
C THR A 37 -12.91 11.35 -14.69
N LYS A 38 -11.85 11.76 -13.96
CA LYS A 38 -11.96 12.78 -12.90
C LYS A 38 -12.45 14.11 -13.45
N LYS A 39 -13.43 14.70 -12.76
CA LYS A 39 -13.87 16.06 -13.00
C LYS A 39 -13.32 16.95 -11.91
N VAL A 40 -12.67 18.04 -12.31
CA VAL A 40 -12.05 18.99 -11.39
C VAL A 40 -12.72 20.33 -11.59
N THR A 41 -13.06 20.98 -10.48
CA THR A 41 -13.55 22.38 -10.49
C THR A 41 -12.46 23.33 -10.99
N SER A 42 -12.84 24.56 -11.33
CA SER A 42 -11.88 25.62 -11.69
C SER A 42 -10.87 25.93 -10.56
N SER A 43 -11.19 25.61 -9.31
CA SER A 43 -10.31 25.75 -8.15
C SER A 43 -9.44 24.52 -7.87
N GLY A 44 -9.42 23.51 -8.75
CA GLY A 44 -8.59 22.32 -8.56
C GLY A 44 -9.18 21.25 -7.63
N VAL A 45 -10.42 21.41 -7.15
CA VAL A 45 -11.08 20.45 -6.25
C VAL A 45 -11.78 19.35 -7.05
N LEU A 46 -11.56 18.09 -6.66
CA LEU A 46 -12.19 16.91 -7.23
C LEU A 46 -13.71 16.90 -6.99
N LEU A 47 -14.49 16.72 -8.05
CA LEU A 47 -15.94 16.58 -7.99
C LEU A 47 -16.31 15.10 -7.87
N LEU A 48 -17.04 14.78 -6.79
CA LEU A 48 -17.55 13.44 -6.49
C LEU A 48 -19.07 13.51 -6.35
N ASP A 49 -19.76 13.50 -7.49
CA ASP A 49 -21.18 13.87 -7.60
C ASP A 49 -22.11 12.81 -6.97
N ASN A 50 -21.70 11.54 -6.98
CA ASN A 50 -22.52 10.44 -6.52
C ASN A 50 -21.94 9.75 -5.26
N TYR A 51 -22.74 8.88 -4.64
CA TYR A 51 -22.33 8.14 -3.44
C TYR A 51 -21.23 7.11 -3.75
N THR A 52 -21.31 6.45 -4.91
CA THR A 52 -20.36 5.41 -5.34
C THR A 52 -18.95 5.98 -5.46
N ASP A 53 -18.77 7.12 -6.14
CA ASP A 53 -17.48 7.77 -6.31
C ASP A 53 -16.88 8.15 -4.94
N ARG A 54 -17.70 8.71 -4.04
CA ARG A 54 -17.27 9.08 -2.69
C ARG A 54 -16.81 7.86 -1.88
N ILE A 55 -17.55 6.75 -1.93
CA ILE A 55 -17.15 5.52 -1.24
C ILE A 55 -15.88 4.91 -1.85
N GLN A 56 -15.74 4.94 -3.17
CA GLN A 56 -14.56 4.43 -3.86
C GLN A 56 -13.30 5.21 -3.50
N VAL A 57 -13.38 6.55 -3.42
CA VAL A 57 -12.28 7.38 -2.90
C VAL A 57 -11.97 7.05 -1.45
N LEU A 58 -12.98 6.94 -0.58
CA LEU A 58 -12.78 6.64 0.84
C LEU A 58 -12.14 5.26 1.07
N ARG A 59 -12.55 4.24 0.31
CA ARG A 59 -11.93 2.91 0.36
C ARG A 59 -10.46 2.97 -0.03
N ASN A 60 -10.13 3.63 -1.14
CA ASN A 60 -8.76 3.79 -1.58
C ASN A 60 -7.93 4.65 -0.61
N MET A 61 -8.53 5.67 0.01
CA MET A 61 -7.85 6.49 1.02
C MET A 61 -7.45 5.66 2.24
N VAL A 62 -8.35 4.84 2.77
CA VAL A 62 -8.05 3.94 3.90
C VAL A 62 -7.02 2.89 3.50
N HIS A 63 -7.12 2.34 2.29
CA HIS A 63 -6.14 1.38 1.77
C HIS A 63 -4.75 1.99 1.58
N CYS A 64 -4.66 3.22 1.06
CA CYS A 64 -3.41 3.97 1.00
C CYS A 64 -2.84 4.23 2.39
N ALA A 65 -3.69 4.54 3.38
CA ALA A 65 -3.27 4.74 4.76
C ALA A 65 -2.66 3.46 5.36
N ASP A 66 -3.29 2.30 5.13
CA ASP A 66 -2.79 0.99 5.56
C ASP A 66 -1.44 0.65 4.90
N LEU A 67 -1.29 0.99 3.62
CA LEU A 67 -0.07 0.80 2.82
C LEU A 67 0.85 2.03 2.80
N SER A 68 0.79 2.88 3.83
CA SER A 68 1.54 4.14 3.87
C SER A 68 2.94 4.03 4.45
N ASN A 69 3.31 2.90 5.06
CA ASN A 69 4.60 2.77 5.76
C ASN A 69 5.81 3.17 4.88
N PRO A 70 5.90 2.73 3.60
CA PRO A 70 7.03 3.08 2.75
C PRO A 70 7.06 4.55 2.29
N THR A 71 6.00 5.32 2.51
CA THR A 71 5.93 6.75 2.16
C THR A 71 6.30 7.68 3.32
N LYS A 72 6.66 7.12 4.49
CA LYS A 72 7.06 7.89 5.68
C LYS A 72 8.57 8.16 5.70
N PRO A 73 9.06 9.11 6.50
CA PRO A 73 10.50 9.27 6.74
C PRO A 73 11.17 7.93 7.07
N LEU A 74 12.35 7.69 6.50
CA LEU A 74 13.05 6.39 6.56
C LEU A 74 13.16 5.82 7.98
N ALA A 75 13.41 6.66 8.98
CA ALA A 75 13.51 6.24 10.39
C ALA A 75 12.22 5.58 10.92
N LEU A 76 11.06 6.03 10.45
CA LEU A 76 9.77 5.42 10.78
C LEU A 76 9.53 4.18 9.95
N TYR A 77 9.78 4.26 8.64
CA TYR A 77 9.57 3.11 7.75
C TYR A 77 10.37 1.89 8.20
N ARG A 78 11.65 2.08 8.57
CA ARG A 78 12.50 0.99 9.09
C ARG A 78 11.91 0.30 10.32
N GLN A 79 11.36 1.04 11.27
CA GLN A 79 10.70 0.47 12.45
C GLN A 79 9.48 -0.37 12.07
N TRP A 80 8.70 0.07 11.07
CA TRP A 80 7.57 -0.71 10.57
C TRP A 80 8.02 -1.97 9.83
N THR A 81 9.08 -1.88 9.02
CA THR A 81 9.69 -3.04 8.36
C THR A 81 10.18 -4.07 9.38
N GLU A 82 10.87 -3.65 10.44
CA GLU A 82 11.33 -4.55 11.50
C GLU A 82 10.16 -5.28 12.17
N ARG A 83 9.08 -4.56 12.50
CA ARG A 83 7.88 -5.13 13.14
C ARG A 83 7.16 -6.14 12.25
N ILE A 84 6.95 -5.82 10.97
CA ILE A 84 6.23 -6.74 10.07
C ILE A 84 7.07 -7.99 9.76
N MET A 85 8.39 -7.84 9.62
CA MET A 85 9.26 -8.99 9.42
C MET A 85 9.31 -9.88 10.67
N GLU A 86 9.34 -9.30 11.87
CA GLU A 86 9.23 -10.06 13.12
C GLU A 86 7.92 -10.87 13.17
N GLU A 87 6.80 -10.27 12.77
CA GLU A 87 5.51 -10.96 12.70
C GLU A 87 5.52 -12.13 11.70
N PHE A 88 6.04 -11.91 10.49
CA PHE A 88 6.17 -12.95 9.47
C PHE A 88 7.07 -14.10 9.92
N PHE A 89 8.20 -13.80 10.57
CA PHE A 89 9.10 -14.84 11.09
C PHE A 89 8.46 -15.65 12.21
N ARG A 90 7.68 -15.02 13.09
CA ARG A 90 6.91 -15.75 14.11
C ARG A 90 5.85 -16.66 13.49
N GLN A 91 5.24 -16.25 12.37
CA GLN A 91 4.35 -17.14 11.61
C GLN A 91 5.12 -18.32 11.02
N GLY A 92 6.27 -18.09 10.38
CA GLY A 92 7.08 -19.15 9.78
C GLY A 92 7.62 -20.15 10.81
N ASP A 93 7.97 -19.69 12.01
CA ASP A 93 8.35 -20.58 13.12
C ASP A 93 7.18 -21.51 13.50
N ARG A 94 5.95 -20.99 13.59
CA ARG A 94 4.75 -21.81 13.88
C ARG A 94 4.40 -22.77 12.74
N GLU A 95 4.56 -22.36 11.49
CA GLU A 95 4.36 -23.22 10.32
C GLU A 95 5.35 -24.39 10.35
N ARG A 96 6.63 -24.12 10.64
CA ARG A 96 7.68 -25.12 10.81
C ARG A 96 7.38 -26.11 11.94
N GLU A 97 7.00 -25.60 13.11
CA GLU A 97 6.64 -26.43 14.27
C GLU A 97 5.47 -27.38 13.96
N ARG A 98 4.55 -26.96 13.08
CA ARG A 98 3.40 -27.75 12.65
C ARG A 98 3.69 -28.66 11.44
N GLY A 99 4.92 -28.66 10.92
CA GLY A 99 5.28 -29.42 9.73
C GLY A 99 4.59 -28.93 8.45
N MET A 100 4.19 -27.66 8.40
CA MET A 100 3.59 -27.02 7.23
C MET A 100 4.67 -26.44 6.31
N GLU A 101 4.33 -26.26 5.04
CA GLU A 101 5.14 -25.42 4.15
C GLU A 101 5.19 -23.99 4.70
N ILE A 102 6.39 -23.42 4.79
CA ILE A 102 6.58 -22.06 5.32
C ILE A 102 6.14 -21.07 4.25
N SER A 103 5.27 -20.14 4.62
CA SER A 103 4.75 -19.11 3.73
C SER A 103 5.88 -18.25 3.15
N PRO A 104 5.72 -17.73 1.92
CA PRO A 104 6.67 -16.76 1.36
C PRO A 104 6.94 -15.63 2.36
N MET A 105 8.18 -15.17 2.44
CA MET A 105 8.64 -14.12 3.37
C MET A 105 8.67 -14.48 4.85
N CYS A 106 8.14 -15.63 5.26
CA CYS A 106 8.04 -16.02 6.66
C CYS A 106 9.25 -16.82 7.17
N ASP A 107 10.16 -17.26 6.31
CA ASP A 107 11.37 -17.95 6.71
C ASP A 107 12.55 -17.00 6.99
N LYS A 108 12.87 -16.80 8.28
CA LYS A 108 13.98 -15.95 8.73
C LYS A 108 15.37 -16.40 8.25
N HIS A 109 15.51 -17.65 7.79
CA HIS A 109 16.79 -18.19 7.33
C HIS A 109 17.07 -17.93 5.86
N SER A 110 16.04 -17.63 5.06
CA SER A 110 16.15 -17.44 3.61
C SER A 110 15.63 -16.08 3.12
N ALA A 111 14.84 -15.37 3.93
CA ALA A 111 14.30 -14.07 3.55
C ALA A 111 15.38 -12.99 3.42
N SER A 112 15.38 -12.28 2.28
CA SER A 112 16.14 -11.03 2.11
C SER A 112 15.19 -9.86 2.31
N VAL A 113 15.24 -9.24 3.49
CA VAL A 113 14.35 -8.13 3.87
C VAL A 113 14.41 -7.01 2.83
N GLU A 114 15.61 -6.62 2.39
CA GLU A 114 15.80 -5.52 1.45
C GLU A 114 15.19 -5.81 0.08
N LYS A 115 15.44 -7.00 -0.48
CA LYS A 115 14.86 -7.39 -1.78
C LYS A 115 13.33 -7.40 -1.71
N SER A 116 12.79 -7.84 -0.58
CA SER A 116 11.35 -7.94 -0.40
C SER A 116 10.68 -6.59 -0.17
N GLN A 117 11.34 -5.64 0.51
CA GLN A 117 10.85 -4.27 0.57
C GLN A 117 10.89 -3.59 -0.81
N VAL A 118 11.94 -3.81 -1.61
CA VAL A 118 11.99 -3.31 -3.01
C VAL A 118 10.85 -3.90 -3.83
N GLY A 119 10.66 -5.22 -3.81
CA GLY A 119 9.57 -5.88 -4.53
C GLY A 119 8.19 -5.42 -4.08
N PHE A 120 7.98 -5.26 -2.76
CA PHE A 120 6.72 -4.75 -2.23
C PHE A 120 6.45 -3.31 -2.69
N ILE A 121 7.47 -2.45 -2.73
CA ILE A 121 7.31 -1.11 -3.26
C ILE A 121 6.97 -1.16 -4.76
N ASP A 122 7.76 -1.88 -5.55
CA ASP A 122 7.64 -1.92 -7.01
C ASP A 122 6.30 -2.46 -7.49
N PHE A 123 5.79 -3.52 -6.84
CA PHE A 123 4.62 -4.25 -7.32
C PHE A 123 3.31 -3.91 -6.62
N VAL A 124 3.36 -3.26 -5.44
CA VAL A 124 2.17 -2.99 -4.62
C VAL A 124 2.05 -1.50 -4.28
N VAL A 125 3.05 -0.94 -3.63
CA VAL A 125 2.91 0.39 -3.01
C VAL A 125 3.06 1.50 -4.03
N GLN A 126 4.04 1.42 -4.92
CA GLN A 126 4.28 2.44 -5.93
C GLN A 126 3.11 2.59 -6.92
N PRO A 127 2.57 1.51 -7.55
CA PRO A 127 1.43 1.65 -8.45
C PRO A 127 0.19 2.27 -7.79
N LEU A 128 -0.05 1.96 -6.52
CA LEU A 128 -1.15 2.54 -5.73
C LEU A 128 -0.94 4.02 -5.46
N TRP A 129 0.23 4.40 -4.94
CA TRP A 129 0.52 5.78 -4.57
C TRP A 129 0.69 6.69 -5.79
N GLU A 130 1.14 6.19 -6.93
CA GLU A 130 1.16 6.93 -8.20
C GLU A 130 -0.25 7.28 -8.65
N ALA A 131 -1.16 6.29 -8.70
CA ALA A 131 -2.56 6.52 -9.05
C ALA A 131 -3.26 7.48 -8.07
N TRP A 132 -3.00 7.33 -6.77
CA TRP A 132 -3.51 8.24 -5.75
C TRP A 132 -2.99 9.66 -5.94
N ALA A 133 -1.68 9.82 -6.14
CA ALA A 133 -1.08 11.13 -6.33
C ALA A 133 -1.54 11.84 -7.61
N GLU A 134 -1.87 11.08 -8.65
CA GLU A 134 -2.49 11.64 -9.84
C GLU A 134 -3.93 12.12 -9.57
N LEU A 135 -4.71 11.36 -8.78
CA LEU A 135 -6.06 11.75 -8.39
C LEU A 135 -6.07 13.06 -7.60
N VAL A 136 -5.17 13.21 -6.63
CA VAL A 136 -5.10 14.37 -5.72
C VAL A 136 -3.99 15.36 -6.07
N HIS A 137 -3.54 15.37 -7.32
CA HIS A 137 -2.42 16.21 -7.73
C HIS A 137 -2.67 17.71 -7.42
N PRO A 138 -1.73 18.42 -6.78
CA PRO A 138 -0.33 18.06 -6.52
C PRO A 138 -0.04 17.53 -5.09
N ASP A 139 -1.05 17.25 -4.28
CA ASP A 139 -0.92 17.19 -2.81
C ASP A 139 -0.10 16.00 -2.28
N ALA A 140 0.02 14.90 -3.05
CA ALA A 140 0.75 13.71 -2.62
C ALA A 140 2.20 13.60 -3.12
N ARG A 141 2.75 14.67 -3.71
CA ARG A 141 4.10 14.67 -4.29
C ARG A 141 5.19 14.30 -3.29
N GLU A 142 5.12 14.81 -2.06
CA GLU A 142 6.15 14.54 -1.05
C GLU A 142 6.11 13.08 -0.55
N MET A 143 4.93 12.45 -0.53
CA MET A 143 4.80 11.02 -0.22
C MET A 143 5.43 10.15 -1.30
N LEU A 144 5.25 10.50 -2.59
CA LEU A 144 5.93 9.81 -3.70
C LEU A 144 7.44 10.01 -3.67
N ARG A 145 7.91 11.22 -3.34
CA ARG A 145 9.34 11.48 -3.17
C ARG A 145 9.93 10.57 -2.09
N ALA A 146 9.33 10.55 -0.90
CA ALA A 146 9.77 9.71 0.21
C ALA A 146 9.75 8.22 -0.16
N LEU A 147 8.72 7.77 -0.89
CA LEU A 147 8.62 6.40 -1.38
C LEU A 147 9.82 6.00 -2.26
N HIS A 148 10.17 6.84 -3.24
CA HIS A 148 11.30 6.59 -4.14
C HIS A 148 12.64 6.61 -3.39
N GLU A 149 12.84 7.57 -2.47
CA GLU A 149 14.05 7.66 -1.66
C GLU A 149 14.22 6.42 -0.77
N ASN A 150 13.15 5.98 -0.12
CA ASN A 150 13.15 4.79 0.72
C ASN A 150 13.40 3.52 -0.10
N ARG A 151 12.79 3.40 -1.27
CA ARG A 151 13.01 2.29 -2.21
C ARG A 151 14.47 2.20 -2.60
N GLU A 152 15.08 3.31 -2.99
CA GLU A 152 16.49 3.36 -3.37
C GLU A 152 17.40 3.00 -2.18
N TRP A 153 17.06 3.44 -0.97
CA TRP A 153 17.81 3.06 0.23
C TRP A 153 17.83 1.54 0.45
N PHE A 154 16.70 0.86 0.30
CA PHE A 154 16.64 -0.61 0.38
C PHE A 154 17.37 -1.28 -0.79
N ARG A 155 17.20 -0.78 -2.02
CA ARG A 155 17.87 -1.32 -3.21
C ARG A 155 19.39 -1.31 -3.08
N LEU A 156 19.97 -0.22 -2.58
CA LEU A 156 21.42 -0.08 -2.39
C LEU A 156 21.98 -1.01 -1.30
N ARG A 157 21.13 -1.53 -0.43
CA ARG A 157 21.49 -2.45 0.67
C ARG A 157 21.14 -3.90 0.38
N ALA A 158 20.38 -4.17 -0.69
CA ALA A 158 20.05 -5.51 -1.09
C ALA A 158 21.32 -6.28 -1.46
N PRO A 159 21.52 -7.52 -0.95
CA PRO A 159 22.67 -8.33 -1.31
C PRO A 159 22.68 -8.57 -2.81
N LEU A 160 23.82 -8.30 -3.46
CA LEU A 160 24.02 -8.56 -4.88
C LEU A 160 23.63 -10.02 -5.17
N SER A 161 22.78 -10.22 -6.17
CA SER A 161 22.57 -11.58 -6.66
C SER A 161 23.92 -12.15 -7.11
N PRO A 162 24.25 -13.41 -6.78
CA PRO A 162 25.44 -14.05 -7.33
C PRO A 162 25.40 -13.88 -8.84
N ARG A 163 26.51 -13.45 -9.45
CA ARG A 163 26.60 -13.43 -10.92
C ARG A 163 26.30 -14.85 -11.40
N PRO A 164 25.48 -15.03 -12.45
CA PRO A 164 25.40 -16.33 -13.09
C PRO A 164 26.83 -16.78 -13.44
N PRO A 165 27.17 -18.06 -13.25
CA PRO A 165 28.44 -18.56 -13.76
C PRO A 165 28.52 -18.29 -15.28
N PRO A 166 29.73 -18.03 -15.81
CA PRO A 166 29.94 -17.74 -17.23
C PRO A 166 29.48 -18.89 -18.13
#